data_AF-A0A940QHF4-F1
#
_entry.id   AF-A0A940QHF4-F1
#
_cell.length_a   1.000
_cell.length_b   1.000
_cell.length_c   1.000
_cell.angle_alpha   90.00
_cell.angle_beta   90.00
_cell.angle_gamma   90.00
#
_symmetry.space_group_name_H-M   'P 1'
#
loop_
_entity.id
_entity.type
_entity.pdbx_description
1 polymer ?
#
loop_
_entity_poly.entity_id
_entity_poly.type
_entity_poly.pdbx_seq_one_letter_code
_entity_poly.pdbx_strand_id
1 'polypeptide(L)'
;SGNRDFFRGISYFMNLKVFGMKKLSKDEAADIYGYLRDRKMFEYDVDMQFKGQSGNNPFVCVLVSDKTASSADYFVSAVKPLENVTVIGENTAGEKTGGQFMAMLPESKLVYYYNAAVCFNDDGTDNSLYGTAPEIRCRQSKEGYIMRCAIYNDGKDPGRFDNRLQWDDVLKKAYDICRNR
;
A
#
# COMPACT_ATOMS: atom_id res chain seq x y z
N SER A 1 20.75 0.60 8.02
CA SER A 1 20.37 1.17 9.32
C SER A 1 18.95 1.75 9.33
N GLY A 2 18.42 2.32 8.24
CA GLY A 2 17.12 3.03 8.24
C GLY A 2 15.83 2.21 8.47
N ASN A 3 15.73 0.95 8.01
CA ASN A 3 14.47 0.19 8.15
C ASN A 3 14.14 -0.22 9.59
N ARG A 4 15.14 -0.47 10.43
CA ARG A 4 14.93 -0.89 11.83
C ARG A 4 14.39 0.25 12.70
N ASP A 5 14.75 1.49 12.39
CA ASP A 5 14.26 2.67 13.12
C ASP A 5 12.83 3.05 12.71
N PHE A 6 12.45 2.79 11.45
CA PHE A 6 11.07 2.98 10.97
C PHE A 6 10.08 2.05 11.70
N PHE A 7 10.36 0.74 11.75
CA PHE A 7 9.50 -0.22 12.46
C PHE A 7 9.52 -0.04 13.99
N ARG A 8 10.66 0.34 14.58
CA ARG A 8 10.72 0.74 16.01
C ARG A 8 9.88 1.98 16.30
N GLY A 9 9.85 2.94 15.37
CA GLY A 9 8.93 4.07 15.41
C GLY A 9 7.48 3.60 15.48
N ILE A 10 7.05 2.74 14.55
CA ILE A 10 5.67 2.20 14.49
C ILE A 10 5.27 1.46 15.78
N SER A 11 6.14 0.65 16.37
CA SER A 11 5.85 -0.01 17.66
C SER A 11 5.77 0.98 18.84
N TYR A 12 6.48 2.11 18.80
CA TYR A 12 6.32 3.20 19.77
C TYR A 12 5.03 4.01 19.52
N PHE A 13 4.59 4.15 18.27
CA PHE A 13 3.33 4.82 17.91
C PHE A 13 2.09 4.06 18.41
N MET A 14 2.16 2.73 18.54
CA MET A 14 1.11 1.90 19.14
C MET A 14 1.29 1.66 20.65
N ASN A 15 2.11 2.47 21.34
CA ASN A 15 2.33 2.28 22.77
C ASN A 15 1.11 2.80 23.56
N LEU A 16 0.08 1.95 23.63
CA LEU A 16 -1.19 2.10 24.35
C LEU A 16 -1.04 2.70 25.76
N LYS A 17 0.12 2.49 26.40
CA LYS A 17 0.46 3.06 27.71
C LYS A 17 0.45 4.59 27.76
N VAL A 18 0.80 5.29 26.69
CA VAL A 18 0.79 6.77 26.66
C VAL A 18 -0.63 7.33 26.76
N PHE A 19 -1.63 6.55 26.36
CA PHE A 19 -3.05 6.93 26.40
C PHE A 19 -3.81 6.34 27.59
N GLY A 20 -3.10 5.79 28.59
CA GLY A 20 -3.74 5.09 29.71
C GLY A 20 -4.44 3.79 29.30
N MET A 21 -4.22 3.32 28.08
CA MET A 21 -4.76 2.05 27.59
C MET A 21 -3.82 0.92 28.04
N LYS A 22 -4.39 -0.11 28.68
CA LYS A 22 -3.64 -1.31 29.03
C LYS A 22 -3.18 -1.97 27.73
N LYS A 23 -1.87 -2.27 27.62
CA LYS A 23 -1.39 -3.19 26.59
C LYS A 23 -2.13 -4.50 26.79
N LEU A 24 -2.96 -4.88 25.83
CA LEU A 24 -3.67 -6.15 25.86
C LEU A 24 -2.63 -7.27 25.99
N SER A 25 -2.93 -8.25 26.84
CA SER A 25 -2.19 -9.52 26.81
C SER A 25 -2.32 -10.14 25.42
N LYS A 26 -1.41 -11.05 25.06
CA LYS A 26 -1.50 -11.78 23.78
C LYS A 26 -2.87 -12.47 23.61
N ASP A 27 -3.46 -12.91 24.71
CA ASP A 27 -4.76 -13.56 24.75
C ASP A 27 -5.90 -12.55 24.58
N GLU A 28 -5.82 -11.38 25.23
CA GLU A 28 -6.81 -10.29 25.11
C GLU A 28 -6.82 -9.67 23.69
N ALA A 29 -5.65 -9.60 23.01
CA ALA A 29 -5.54 -9.07 21.65
C ALA A 29 -6.09 -10.02 20.58
N ALA A 30 -6.05 -11.34 20.84
CA ALA A 30 -6.57 -12.35 19.93
C ALA A 30 -8.11 -12.30 19.81
N ASP A 31 -8.81 -11.88 20.88
CA ASP A 31 -10.28 -11.83 20.92
C ASP A 31 -10.91 -10.57 20.30
N ILE A 32 -10.18 -9.45 20.22
CA ILE A 32 -10.76 -8.14 19.83
C ILE A 32 -10.89 -7.94 18.32
N TYR A 33 -10.04 -8.57 17.50
CA TYR A 33 -10.14 -8.50 16.04
C TYR A 33 -11.18 -9.51 15.51
N GLY A 34 -12.45 -9.28 15.88
CA GLY A 34 -13.61 -10.16 15.73
C GLY A 34 -14.03 -10.58 14.31
N TYR A 35 -13.22 -10.32 13.28
CA TYR A 35 -13.39 -10.90 11.93
C TYR A 35 -12.52 -12.14 11.69
N LEU A 36 -11.60 -12.46 12.59
CA LEU A 36 -10.62 -13.54 12.46
C LEU A 36 -10.67 -14.50 13.66
N ARG A 37 -11.87 -14.80 14.17
CA ARG A 37 -12.10 -15.57 15.42
C ARG A 37 -11.33 -16.90 15.54
N ASP A 38 -10.82 -17.45 14.42
CA ASP A 38 -10.03 -18.69 14.40
C ASP A 38 -8.57 -18.52 13.93
N ARG A 39 -8.06 -17.30 13.74
CA ARG A 39 -6.67 -17.07 13.31
C ARG A 39 -5.86 -16.39 14.40
N LYS A 40 -4.90 -17.11 14.97
CA LYS A 40 -3.86 -16.52 15.81
C LYS A 40 -3.01 -15.57 14.96
N MET A 41 -2.98 -14.30 15.33
CA MET A 41 -2.05 -13.34 14.76
C MET A 41 -0.65 -13.61 15.31
N PHE A 42 0.27 -13.98 14.43
CA PHE A 42 1.68 -14.12 14.76
C PHE A 42 2.42 -12.89 14.25
N GLU A 43 2.97 -12.09 15.16
CA GLU A 43 3.95 -11.06 14.83
C GLU A 43 5.34 -11.69 14.92
N TYR A 44 6.11 -11.59 13.85
CA TYR A 44 7.48 -12.10 13.78
C TYR A 44 8.32 -11.14 12.94
N ASP A 45 9.49 -10.78 13.45
CA ASP A 45 10.49 -10.07 12.68
C ASP A 45 11.25 -11.08 11.83
N VAL A 46 11.24 -10.90 10.50
CA VAL A 46 12.14 -11.63 9.60
C VAL A 46 13.21 -10.67 9.14
N ASP A 47 14.46 -10.96 9.50
CA ASP A 47 15.61 -10.39 8.82
C ASP A 47 15.69 -11.02 7.42
N MET A 48 14.99 -10.43 6.46
CA MET A 48 15.09 -10.82 5.06
C MET A 48 16.39 -10.25 4.47
N GLN A 49 17.35 -11.13 4.16
CA GLN A 49 18.52 -10.76 3.38
C GLN A 49 18.25 -10.98 1.90
N PHE A 50 18.08 -9.89 1.17
CA PHE A 50 18.00 -9.91 -0.28
C PHE A 50 19.41 -9.89 -0.86
N LYS A 51 19.87 -11.03 -1.39
CA LYS A 51 21.01 -11.06 -2.33
C LYS A 51 20.44 -10.78 -3.72
N GLY A 52 20.57 -9.55 -4.20
CA GLY A 52 20.28 -9.25 -5.60
C GLY A 52 21.22 -10.08 -6.49
N GLN A 53 20.67 -10.95 -7.34
CA GLN A 53 21.40 -11.57 -8.45
C GLN A 53 21.33 -10.74 -9.74
N SER A 54 20.88 -9.48 -9.66
CA SER A 54 20.60 -8.66 -10.83
C SER A 54 21.88 -8.04 -11.41
N GLY A 55 22.60 -8.81 -12.23
CA GLY A 55 23.48 -8.21 -13.25
C GLY A 55 22.69 -7.53 -14.39
N ASN A 56 21.40 -7.82 -14.52
CA ASN A 56 20.54 -7.31 -15.58
C ASN A 56 19.48 -6.39 -14.97
N ASN A 57 19.69 -5.08 -15.00
CA ASN A 57 18.74 -4.04 -14.58
C ASN A 57 17.43 -4.16 -15.39
N PRO A 58 16.42 -4.93 -14.94
CA PRO A 58 15.30 -5.29 -15.79
C PRO A 58 14.31 -4.12 -15.85
N PHE A 59 13.58 -4.02 -16.96
CA PHE A 59 12.49 -3.05 -17.05
C PHE A 59 11.30 -3.49 -16.18
N VAL A 60 10.73 -2.57 -15.40
CA VAL A 60 9.65 -2.84 -14.44
C VAL A 60 8.50 -1.85 -14.62
N CYS A 61 7.29 -2.37 -14.79
CA CYS A 61 6.07 -1.58 -14.70
C CYS A 61 5.47 -1.69 -13.29
N VAL A 62 5.16 -0.55 -12.67
CA VAL A 62 4.50 -0.47 -11.36
C VAL A 62 3.06 0.00 -11.56
N LEU A 63 2.09 -0.81 -11.16
CA LEU A 63 0.66 -0.51 -11.33
C LEU A 63 0.09 0.13 -10.07
N VAL A 64 -0.55 1.28 -10.20
CA VAL A 64 -1.05 2.08 -9.07
C VAL A 64 -2.50 2.51 -9.27
N SER A 65 -3.17 2.86 -8.19
CA SER A 65 -4.50 3.47 -8.22
C SER A 65 -4.71 4.43 -7.05
N ASP A 66 -5.89 5.03 -6.99
CA ASP A 66 -6.39 5.81 -5.84
C ASP A 66 -6.49 5.01 -4.52
N LYS A 67 -6.13 3.71 -4.52
CA LYS A 67 -6.05 2.85 -3.33
C LYS A 67 -4.62 2.52 -2.93
N THR A 68 -3.64 2.94 -3.72
CA THR A 68 -2.22 2.85 -3.36
C THR A 68 -1.93 3.96 -2.35
N ALA A 69 -1.60 3.63 -1.10
CA ALA A 69 -1.46 4.60 -0.01
C ALA A 69 -0.31 4.22 0.93
N SER A 70 0.07 5.13 1.84
CA SER A 70 1.02 4.87 2.91
C SER A 70 2.37 4.35 2.38
N SER A 71 2.89 3.24 2.90
CA SER A 71 4.14 2.63 2.44
C SER A 71 4.14 2.28 0.95
N ALA A 72 2.97 2.03 0.34
CA ALA A 72 2.86 1.79 -1.09
C ALA A 72 3.03 3.09 -1.89
N ASP A 73 2.52 4.22 -1.42
CA ASP A 73 2.79 5.52 -2.03
C ASP A 73 4.27 5.91 -1.89
N TYR A 74 4.87 5.67 -0.72
CA TYR A 74 6.30 5.88 -0.53
C TYR A 74 7.14 5.03 -1.50
N PHE A 75 6.79 3.75 -1.65
CA PHE A 75 7.45 2.88 -2.63
C PHE A 75 7.37 3.46 -4.04
N VAL A 76 6.18 3.87 -4.47
CA VAL A 76 5.98 4.48 -5.80
C VAL A 76 6.85 5.72 -5.96
N SER A 77 6.81 6.65 -5.00
CA SER A 77 7.65 7.86 -5.01
C SER A 77 9.14 7.54 -5.08
N ALA A 78 9.60 6.46 -4.44
CA ALA A 78 11.01 6.10 -4.40
C ALA A 78 11.50 5.41 -5.69
N VAL A 79 10.66 4.61 -6.35
CA VAL A 79 11.05 3.87 -7.56
C VAL A 79 10.78 4.64 -8.85
N LYS A 80 9.87 5.61 -8.80
CA LYS A 80 9.47 6.43 -9.96
C LYS A 80 10.66 7.12 -10.67
N PRO A 81 11.67 7.67 -9.98
CA PRO A 81 12.81 8.31 -10.66
C PRO A 81 13.78 7.34 -11.36
N LEU A 82 13.62 6.03 -11.19
CA LEU A 82 14.53 5.03 -11.77
C LEU A 82 14.27 4.85 -13.28
N GLU A 83 15.33 4.90 -14.09
CA GLU A 83 15.25 4.85 -15.56
C GLU A 83 14.61 3.56 -16.12
N ASN A 84 14.72 2.46 -15.38
CA ASN A 84 14.17 1.16 -15.76
C ASN A 84 12.77 0.92 -15.16
N VAL A 85 12.13 1.92 -14.56
CA VAL A 85 10.79 1.81 -13.98
C VAL A 85 9.80 2.69 -14.77
N THR A 86 8.55 2.25 -14.85
CA THR A 86 7.43 3.07 -15.35
C THR A 86 6.22 2.86 -14.46
N VAL A 87 5.69 3.94 -13.88
CA VAL A 87 4.47 3.89 -13.06
C VAL A 87 3.25 4.13 -13.94
N ILE A 88 2.26 3.26 -13.84
CA ILE A 88 1.06 3.24 -14.69
C ILE A 88 -0.19 3.18 -13.81
N GLY A 89 -1.16 4.05 -14.05
CA GLY A 89 -2.44 3.99 -13.34
C GLY A 89 -3.09 5.34 -13.07
N GLU A 90 -3.64 5.50 -11.87
CA GLU A 90 -4.13 6.79 -11.38
C GLU A 90 -3.16 7.36 -10.33
N ASN A 91 -3.36 8.61 -9.90
CA ASN A 91 -2.62 9.13 -8.75
C ASN A 91 -2.86 8.19 -7.54
N THR A 92 -1.81 7.94 -6.77
CA THR A 92 -1.94 7.25 -5.48
C THR A 92 -2.79 8.09 -4.51
N ALA A 93 -3.23 7.51 -3.40
CA ALA A 93 -3.95 8.24 -2.35
C ALA A 93 -3.04 9.12 -1.49
N GLY A 94 -1.72 8.94 -1.57
CA GLY A 94 -0.73 9.68 -0.78
C GLY A 94 -0.40 9.04 0.58
N GLU A 95 0.05 9.88 1.51
CA GLU A 95 0.50 9.60 2.89
C GLU A 95 1.96 9.15 3.06
N LYS A 96 2.75 8.94 1.98
CA LYS A 96 4.17 8.50 2.02
C LYS A 96 4.61 7.88 3.37
N THR A 97 5.32 8.68 4.18
CA THR A 97 5.83 8.35 5.52
C THR A 97 5.14 9.15 6.62
N GLY A 98 4.02 9.83 6.31
CA GLY A 98 3.22 10.55 7.28
C GLY A 98 2.67 9.58 8.31
N GLY A 99 3.36 9.46 9.44
CA GLY A 99 2.96 8.56 10.51
C GLY A 99 1.55 8.92 11.00
N GLN A 100 0.72 7.89 11.17
CA GLN A 100 -0.59 8.04 11.79
C GLN A 100 -0.40 8.18 13.30
N PHE A 101 -0.95 9.24 13.86
CA PHE A 101 -0.99 9.47 15.30
C PHE A 101 -2.37 9.10 15.80
N MET A 102 -2.41 8.35 16.89
CA MET A 102 -3.65 8.04 17.60
C MET A 102 -3.68 8.81 18.90
N ALA A 103 -4.85 9.26 19.34
CA ALA A 103 -5.05 9.85 20.65
C ALA A 103 -6.46 9.56 21.17
N MET A 104 -6.65 9.68 22.49
CA MET A 104 -7.92 9.47 23.16
C MET A 104 -8.30 10.71 23.96
N LEU A 105 -9.56 11.14 23.85
CA LEU A 105 -10.09 12.24 24.66
C LEU A 105 -10.22 11.80 26.13
N PRO A 106 -9.74 12.60 27.11
CA PRO A 106 -9.68 12.20 28.52
C PRO A 106 -11.03 11.80 29.13
N GLU A 107 -12.10 12.52 28.82
CA GLU A 107 -13.42 12.32 29.46
C GLU A 107 -14.32 11.37 28.67
N SER A 108 -14.49 11.62 27.36
CA SER A 108 -15.39 10.83 26.52
C SER A 108 -14.81 9.48 26.09
N LYS A 109 -13.50 9.28 26.27
CA LYS A 109 -12.75 8.12 25.76
C LYS A 109 -12.86 7.93 24.25
N LEU A 110 -13.28 8.96 23.51
CA LEU A 110 -13.29 8.92 22.06
C LEU A 110 -11.85 8.80 21.55
N VAL A 111 -11.60 7.76 20.78
CA VAL A 111 -10.31 7.55 20.09
C VAL A 111 -10.39 8.17 18.71
N TYR A 112 -9.38 8.94 18.36
CA TYR A 112 -9.22 9.52 17.03
C TYR A 112 -7.81 9.25 16.52
N TYR A 113 -7.67 9.20 15.20
CA TYR A 113 -6.37 9.17 14.55
C TYR A 113 -6.27 10.31 13.55
N TYR A 114 -5.07 10.84 13.37
CA TYR A 114 -4.78 11.95 12.47
C TYR A 114 -3.35 11.84 11.95
N ASN A 115 -3.11 12.39 10.75
CA ASN A 115 -1.75 12.54 10.23
C ASN A 115 -1.18 13.87 10.73
N ALA A 116 -0.15 13.82 11.59
CA ALA A 116 0.48 15.02 12.13
C ALA A 116 1.59 15.59 11.23
N ALA A 117 1.79 14.99 10.05
CA ALA A 117 2.80 15.39 9.08
C ALA A 117 2.16 15.61 7.71
N VAL A 118 2.64 16.65 7.02
CA VAL A 118 2.37 16.88 5.60
C VAL A 118 3.56 16.34 4.82
N CYS A 119 3.29 15.53 3.80
CA CYS A 119 4.31 15.04 2.89
C CYS A 119 4.23 15.82 1.59
N PHE A 120 5.38 16.17 1.01
CA PHE A 120 5.45 16.83 -0.29
C PHE A 120 5.98 15.89 -1.37
N ASN A 121 5.50 16.10 -2.59
CA ASN A 121 6.06 15.55 -3.80
C ASN A 121 7.30 16.35 -4.22
N ASP A 122 8.10 15.80 -5.14
CA ASP A 122 9.34 16.42 -5.61
C ASP A 122 9.08 17.74 -6.37
N ASP A 123 7.87 17.91 -6.91
CA ASP A 123 7.39 19.14 -7.55
C ASP A 123 6.83 20.18 -6.55
N GLY A 124 6.90 19.89 -5.24
CA GLY A 124 6.41 20.75 -4.18
C GLY A 124 4.91 20.64 -3.89
N THR A 125 4.16 19.81 -4.61
CA THR A 125 2.72 19.60 -4.34
C THR A 125 2.51 18.79 -3.04
N ASP A 126 1.38 19.03 -2.36
CA ASP A 126 0.99 18.29 -1.17
C ASP A 126 0.62 16.84 -1.54
N ASN A 127 1.48 15.90 -1.18
CA ASN A 127 1.26 14.48 -1.43
C ASN A 127 0.08 13.94 -0.62
N SER A 128 -0.18 14.45 0.58
CA SER A 128 -1.32 14.01 1.39
C SER A 128 -2.66 14.36 0.73
N LEU A 129 -2.67 15.33 -0.19
CA LEU A 129 -3.86 15.71 -0.96
C LEU A 129 -3.89 15.10 -2.35
N TYR A 130 -2.74 15.02 -3.04
CA TYR A 130 -2.68 14.67 -4.46
C TYR A 130 -2.05 13.30 -4.76
N GLY A 131 -1.39 12.68 -3.78
CA GLY A 131 -0.58 11.49 -3.94
C GLY A 131 0.59 11.65 -4.92
N THR A 132 1.24 10.54 -5.24
CA THR A 132 2.24 10.43 -6.29
C THR A 132 1.54 10.18 -7.63
N ALA A 133 1.74 11.09 -8.59
CA ALA A 133 1.23 10.92 -9.95
C ALA A 133 2.01 9.83 -10.72
N PRO A 134 1.36 9.03 -11.58
CA PRO A 134 2.05 8.08 -12.46
C PRO A 134 2.68 8.77 -13.68
N GLU A 135 3.68 8.15 -14.32
CA GLU A 135 4.16 8.55 -15.66
C GLU A 135 3.04 8.39 -16.70
N ILE A 136 2.34 7.27 -16.66
CA ILE A 136 1.30 6.93 -17.64
C ILE A 136 -0.04 6.84 -16.91
N ARG A 137 -0.93 7.80 -17.18
CA ARG A 137 -2.30 7.72 -16.68
C ARG A 137 -3.09 6.65 -17.42
N CYS A 138 -3.66 5.73 -16.66
CA CYS A 138 -4.54 4.67 -17.14
C CYS A 138 -5.56 4.35 -16.06
N ARG A 139 -6.85 4.35 -16.41
CA ARG A 139 -7.95 4.09 -15.48
C ARG A 139 -8.71 2.85 -15.92
N GLN A 140 -9.16 2.08 -14.94
CA GLN A 140 -10.07 0.97 -15.17
C GLN A 140 -11.36 1.46 -15.84
N SER A 141 -11.69 0.89 -16.99
CA SER A 141 -12.94 1.14 -17.70
C SER A 141 -14.12 0.44 -17.04
N LYS A 142 -15.32 0.95 -17.32
CA LYS A 142 -16.58 0.31 -16.92
C LYS A 142 -16.73 -1.06 -17.58
N GLU A 143 -16.33 -1.17 -18.84
CA GLU A 143 -16.38 -2.39 -19.64
C GLU A 143 -15.47 -3.46 -19.05
N GLY A 144 -14.25 -3.09 -18.66
CA GLY A 144 -13.35 -3.98 -17.92
C GLY A 144 -13.94 -4.38 -16.57
N TYR A 145 -14.57 -3.47 -15.82
CA TYR A 145 -15.27 -3.85 -14.59
C TYR A 145 -16.39 -4.88 -14.83
N ILE A 146 -17.21 -4.68 -15.87
CA ILE A 146 -18.26 -5.63 -16.25
C ILE A 146 -17.65 -7.00 -16.61
N MET A 147 -16.56 -7.00 -17.38
CA MET A 147 -15.83 -8.23 -17.75
C MET A 147 -15.29 -8.97 -16.52
N ARG A 148 -14.73 -8.25 -15.55
CA ARG A 148 -14.28 -8.82 -14.27
C ARG A 148 -15.44 -9.52 -13.56
N CYS A 149 -16.61 -8.88 -13.49
CA CYS A 149 -17.79 -9.47 -12.88
C CYS A 149 -18.29 -10.70 -13.64
N ALA A 150 -18.25 -10.70 -14.97
CA ALA A 150 -18.61 -11.85 -15.78
C ALA A 150 -17.69 -13.05 -15.49
N ILE A 151 -16.36 -12.83 -15.45
CA ILE A 151 -15.37 -13.87 -15.11
C ILE A 151 -15.64 -14.44 -13.71
N TYR A 152 -15.92 -13.59 -12.73
CA TYR A 152 -16.26 -14.01 -11.38
C TYR A 152 -17.55 -14.84 -11.34
N ASN A 153 -18.59 -14.42 -12.05
CA ASN A 153 -19.87 -15.13 -12.13
C ASN A 153 -19.76 -16.49 -12.85
N ASP A 154 -18.80 -16.64 -13.75
CA ASP A 154 -18.44 -17.91 -14.38
C ASP A 154 -17.66 -18.86 -13.43
N GLY A 155 -17.45 -18.48 -12.17
CA GLY A 155 -16.71 -19.27 -11.18
C GLY A 155 -15.19 -19.28 -11.39
N LYS A 156 -14.65 -18.37 -12.21
CA LYS A 156 -13.22 -18.23 -12.44
C LYS A 156 -12.63 -17.17 -11.51
N ASP A 157 -11.36 -17.33 -11.15
CA ASP A 157 -10.63 -16.32 -10.39
C ASP A 157 -10.24 -15.13 -11.31
N PRO A 158 -10.82 -13.93 -11.11
CA PRO A 158 -10.47 -12.76 -11.91
C PRO A 158 -9.07 -12.21 -11.61
N GLY A 159 -8.43 -12.61 -10.51
CA GLY A 159 -7.10 -12.18 -10.11
C GLY A 159 -5.96 -12.94 -10.80
N ARG A 160 -6.22 -14.15 -11.30
CA ARG A 160 -5.26 -14.93 -12.10
C ARG A 160 -4.83 -14.12 -13.33
N PHE A 161 -3.53 -14.08 -13.62
CA PHE A 161 -2.93 -13.24 -14.66
C PHE A 161 -3.66 -13.27 -16.01
N ASP A 162 -3.90 -14.46 -16.58
CA ASP A 162 -4.57 -14.62 -17.88
C ASP A 162 -6.02 -14.10 -17.87
N ASN A 163 -6.70 -14.19 -16.73
CA ASN A 163 -8.04 -13.64 -16.56
C ASN A 163 -8.00 -12.14 -16.35
N ARG A 164 -7.04 -11.65 -15.55
CA ARG A 164 -6.83 -10.23 -15.28
C ARG A 164 -6.51 -9.45 -16.55
N LEU A 165 -5.71 -10.02 -17.45
CA LEU A 165 -5.42 -9.41 -18.76
C LEU A 165 -6.66 -9.19 -19.65
N GLN A 166 -7.79 -9.86 -19.38
CA GLN A 166 -9.02 -9.66 -20.16
C GLN A 166 -9.76 -8.39 -19.72
N TRP A 167 -9.61 -7.97 -18.46
CA TRP A 167 -10.45 -6.93 -17.87
C TRP A 167 -9.69 -5.74 -17.30
N ASP A 168 -8.46 -5.92 -16.83
CA ASP A 168 -7.68 -4.88 -16.18
C ASP A 168 -6.94 -4.03 -17.22
N ASP A 169 -7.44 -2.81 -17.44
CA ASP A 169 -6.90 -1.93 -18.48
C ASP A 169 -5.50 -1.41 -18.14
N VAL A 170 -5.19 -1.27 -16.85
CA VAL A 170 -3.87 -0.86 -16.37
C VAL A 170 -2.85 -1.98 -16.61
N LEU A 171 -3.24 -3.23 -16.32
CA LEU A 171 -2.41 -4.40 -16.60
C LEU A 171 -2.20 -4.60 -18.11
N LYS A 172 -3.24 -4.47 -18.92
CA LYS A 172 -3.12 -4.56 -20.39
C LYS A 172 -2.11 -3.54 -20.91
N LYS A 173 -2.24 -2.29 -20.46
CA LYS A 173 -1.31 -1.22 -20.85
C LYS A 173 0.14 -1.55 -20.47
N ALA A 174 0.35 -2.06 -19.26
CA ALA A 174 1.66 -2.47 -18.79
C ALA A 174 2.23 -3.64 -19.58
N TYR A 175 1.40 -4.63 -19.89
CA TYR A 175 1.78 -5.79 -20.69
C TYR A 175 2.22 -5.40 -22.09
N ASP A 176 1.49 -4.50 -22.74
CA ASP A 176 1.84 -3.98 -24.07
C ASP A 176 3.19 -3.23 -24.05
N ILE A 177 3.47 -2.45 -23.00
CA ILE A 177 4.75 -1.74 -22.87
C ILE A 177 5.89 -2.74 -22.66
N CYS A 178 5.72 -3.70 -21.76
CA CYS A 178 6.75 -4.71 -21.47
C CYS A 178 7.03 -5.61 -22.66
N ARG A 179 6.03 -5.91 -23.50
CA ARG A 179 6.19 -6.76 -24.69
C ARG A 179 6.90 -6.07 -25.85
N ASN A 180 6.82 -4.75 -25.93
CA ASN A 180 7.38 -3.96 -27.03
C ASN A 180 8.77 -3.34 -26.71
N ARG A 181 9.38 -3.74 -25.59
CA ARG A 181 10.77 -3.42 -25.24
C ARG A 181 11.65 -4.65 -25.46
#